data_AF-A0A7W3PBP0-F1
#
_entry.id   AF-A0A7W3PBP0-F1
#
_cell.length_a   1.000
_cell.length_b   1.000
_cell.length_c   1.000
_cell.angle_alpha   90.00
_cell.angle_beta   90.00
_cell.angle_gamma   90.00
#
_symmetry.space_group_name_H-M   'P 1'
#
loop_
_entity.id
_entity.type
_entity.pdbx_description
1 polymer ?
#
loop_
_entity_poly.entity_id
_entity_poly.type
_entity_poly.pdbx_seq_one_letter_code
_entity_poly.pdbx_strand_id
1 'polypeptide(L)'
;MWPLVEPSERELELWESWWAEPVAQIWEDAHTLHYVAFTVRMFAEAEQPKARTEDRKSLNQMMANLYLTPDSQLRAGIKIVSAPDIKAVPEVVAQVTNIKDRLNRGSA
;
A
#
# COMPACT_ATOMS: atom_id res chain seq x y z
N MET A 1 -12.49 11.59 18.18
CA MET A 1 -11.71 12.47 19.08
C MET A 1 -10.23 12.21 18.80
N TRP A 2 -9.45 13.26 18.50
CA TRP A 2 -8.01 13.16 18.28
C TRP A 2 -7.26 13.76 19.48
N PRO A 3 -6.12 13.21 19.90
CA PRO A 3 -5.52 11.95 19.44
C PRO A 3 -6.05 10.72 20.20
N LEU A 4 -6.31 9.63 19.48
CA LEU A 4 -6.37 8.28 20.04
C LEU A 4 -4.96 7.70 19.94
N VAL A 5 -4.43 7.22 21.05
CA VAL A 5 -2.99 6.91 21.19
C VAL A 5 -2.65 5.53 20.64
N GLU A 6 -3.59 4.58 20.69
CA GLU A 6 -3.38 3.19 20.27
C GLU A 6 -4.48 2.74 19.30
N PRO A 7 -4.13 1.99 18.24
CA PRO A 7 -5.12 1.41 17.33
C PRO A 7 -5.83 0.20 17.97
N SER A 8 -7.10 -0.01 17.61
CA SER A 8 -7.81 -1.24 17.99
C SER A 8 -7.38 -2.45 17.15
N GLU A 9 -7.65 -3.67 17.63
CA GLU A 9 -7.37 -4.90 16.86
C GLU A 9 -8.04 -4.88 15.48
N ARG A 10 -9.30 -4.44 15.41
CA ARG A 10 -10.01 -4.31 14.15
C ARG A 10 -9.40 -3.27 13.20
N GLU A 11 -8.88 -2.17 13.75
CA GLU A 11 -8.15 -1.17 12.94
C GLU A 11 -6.87 -1.75 12.35
N LEU A 12 -6.15 -2.60 13.10
CA LEU A 12 -4.94 -3.26 12.62
C LEU A 12 -5.23 -4.28 11.51
N GLU A 13 -6.28 -5.08 11.64
CA GLU A 13 -6.72 -6.00 10.57
C GLU A 13 -7.09 -5.26 9.28
N LEU A 14 -7.87 -4.18 9.41
CA LEU A 14 -8.26 -3.35 8.27
C LEU A 14 -7.03 -2.70 7.64
N TRP A 15 -6.11 -2.19 8.46
CA TRP A 15 -4.84 -1.64 7.99
C TRP A 15 -4.05 -2.66 7.16
N GLU A 16 -3.80 -3.85 7.71
CA GLU A 16 -3.05 -4.90 7.01
C GLU A 16 -3.73 -5.30 5.69
N SER A 17 -5.04 -5.51 5.70
CA SER A 17 -5.79 -5.88 4.50
C SER A 17 -5.76 -4.79 3.41
N TRP A 18 -5.86 -3.52 3.79
CA TRP A 18 -5.88 -2.41 2.82
C TRP A 18 -4.50 -2.16 2.22
N TRP A 19 -3.43 -2.32 3.00
CA TRP A 19 -2.05 -2.21 2.48
C TRP A 19 -1.63 -3.38 1.60
N ALA A 20 -2.37 -4.49 1.61
CA ALA A 20 -2.20 -5.58 0.65
C ALA A 20 -2.83 -5.28 -0.72
N GLU A 21 -3.67 -4.25 -0.84
CA GLU A 21 -4.32 -3.90 -2.10
C GLU A 21 -3.34 -3.20 -3.07
N PRO A 22 -3.39 -3.49 -4.39
CA PRO A 22 -2.51 -2.86 -5.37
C PRO A 22 -2.61 -1.33 -5.41
N VAL A 23 -3.77 -0.78 -5.05
CA VAL A 23 -3.99 0.68 -5.01
C VAL A 23 -3.24 1.36 -3.85
N ALA A 24 -2.72 0.60 -2.88
CA ALA A 24 -1.99 1.15 -1.75
C ALA A 24 -0.72 1.91 -2.17
N GLN A 25 -0.09 1.51 -3.28
CA GLN A 25 1.05 2.25 -3.85
C GLN A 25 0.70 3.70 -4.17
N ILE A 26 -0.53 3.96 -4.66
CA ILE A 26 -1.01 5.31 -4.97
C ILE A 26 -1.06 6.15 -3.68
N TRP A 27 -1.45 5.55 -2.56
CA TRP A 27 -1.57 6.26 -1.29
C TRP A 27 -0.20 6.63 -0.71
N GLU A 28 0.77 5.74 -0.85
CA GLU A 28 2.17 5.95 -0.47
C GLU A 28 2.79 7.08 -1.28
N ASP A 29 2.67 7.02 -2.61
CA ASP A 29 3.20 8.03 -3.54
C ASP A 29 2.55 9.41 -3.31
N ALA A 30 1.25 9.43 -2.98
CA ALA A 30 0.51 10.65 -2.68
C ALA A 30 0.68 11.17 -1.24
N HIS A 31 1.46 10.46 -0.40
CA HIS A 31 1.69 10.78 1.01
C HIS A 31 0.39 10.93 1.84
N THR A 32 -0.60 10.09 1.58
CA THR A 32 -1.95 10.17 2.18
C THR A 32 -2.12 9.28 3.42
N LEU A 33 -1.03 8.86 4.06
CA LEU A 33 -1.00 7.92 5.19
C LEU A 33 -2.01 8.27 6.30
N HIS A 34 -2.07 9.54 6.72
CA HIS A 34 -2.99 10.00 7.76
C HIS A 34 -4.46 9.87 7.35
N TYR A 35 -4.76 10.07 6.07
CA TYR A 35 -6.11 9.94 5.53
C TYR A 35 -6.53 8.48 5.47
N VAL A 36 -5.62 7.57 5.07
CA VAL A 36 -5.84 6.11 5.14
C VAL A 36 -6.13 5.69 6.58
N ALA A 37 -5.26 6.07 7.53
CA ALA A 37 -5.40 5.73 8.94
C ALA A 37 -6.72 6.24 9.54
N PHE A 38 -7.09 7.48 9.22
CA PHE A 38 -8.36 8.03 9.64
C PHE A 38 -9.56 7.27 9.05
N THR A 39 -9.47 6.86 7.78
CA THR A 39 -10.55 6.11 7.12
C THR A 39 -10.72 4.71 7.70
N VAL A 40 -9.62 4.01 8.01
CA VAL A 40 -9.64 2.71 8.70
C VAL A 40 -10.38 2.81 10.04
N ARG A 41 -10.07 3.84 10.84
CA ARG A 41 -10.76 4.11 12.11
C ARG A 41 -12.26 4.34 11.92
N MET A 42 -12.62 5.23 11.00
CA MET A 42 -14.04 5.48 10.68
C MET A 42 -14.76 4.21 10.21
N PHE A 43 -14.06 3.32 9.50
CA PHE A 43 -14.60 2.03 9.09
C PHE A 43 -14.89 1.14 10.29
N ALA A 44 -13.91 0.95 11.18
CA ALA A 44 -14.07 0.15 12.40
C ALA A 44 -15.18 0.70 13.32
N GLU A 45 -15.32 2.02 13.42
CA GLU A 45 -16.41 2.67 14.15
C GLU A 45 -17.78 2.39 13.49
N ALA A 46 -17.86 2.44 12.16
CA ALA A 46 -19.10 2.21 11.41
C ALA A 46 -19.58 0.76 11.44
N GLU A 47 -18.70 -0.20 11.75
CA GLU A 47 -19.06 -1.61 11.97
C GLU A 47 -19.82 -1.82 13.29
N GLN A 48 -19.70 -0.89 14.25
CA GLN A 48 -20.31 -1.07 15.57
C GLN A 48 -21.85 -1.09 15.50
N PRO A 49 -22.52 -1.89 16.35
CA PRO A 49 -23.96 -1.86 16.48
C PRO A 49 -24.40 -0.45 16.89
N LYS A 50 -25.34 0.14 16.13
CA LYS A 50 -25.86 1.53 16.28
C LYS A 50 -25.02 2.64 15.64
N ALA A 51 -24.02 2.34 14.80
CA ALA A 51 -23.39 3.37 13.97
C ALA A 51 -24.45 4.13 13.14
N ARG A 52 -24.31 5.46 13.03
CA ARG A 52 -25.34 6.29 12.36
C ARG A 52 -25.25 6.07 10.85
N THR A 53 -26.40 6.19 10.16
CA THR A 53 -26.45 6.08 8.70
C THR A 53 -25.59 7.14 8.01
N GLU A 54 -25.48 8.34 8.59
CA GLU A 54 -24.63 9.43 8.11
C GLU A 54 -23.14 9.07 8.14
N ASP A 55 -22.70 8.31 9.14
CA ASP A 55 -21.32 7.83 9.28
C ASP A 55 -20.96 6.90 8.11
N ARG A 56 -21.90 6.02 7.73
CA ARG A 56 -21.74 5.12 6.58
C ARG A 56 -21.67 5.86 5.25
N LYS A 57 -22.43 6.95 5.08
CA LYS A 57 -22.38 7.79 3.88
C LYS A 57 -21.01 8.47 3.76
N SER A 58 -20.53 9.06 4.85
CA SER A 58 -19.21 9.68 4.90
C SER A 58 -18.11 8.66 4.63
N LEU A 59 -18.20 7.48 5.24
CA LEU A 59 -17.28 6.37 5.02
C LEU A 59 -17.21 5.95 3.55
N ASN A 60 -18.36 5.77 2.88
CA ASN A 60 -18.40 5.42 1.46
C ASN A 60 -17.68 6.46 0.59
N GLN A 61 -17.81 7.75 0.90
CA GLN A 61 -17.08 8.80 0.20
C GLN A 61 -15.57 8.72 0.45
N MET A 62 -15.16 8.46 1.69
CA MET A 62 -13.74 8.31 2.05
C MET A 62 -13.11 7.10 1.37
N MET A 63 -13.81 5.96 1.34
CA MET A 63 -13.38 4.77 0.59
C MET A 63 -13.26 5.04 -0.91
N ALA A 64 -14.21 5.79 -1.48
CA ALA A 64 -14.14 6.19 -2.88
C ALA A 64 -12.89 7.06 -3.16
N ASN A 65 -12.56 8.00 -2.27
CA ASN A 65 -11.37 8.84 -2.38
C ASN A 65 -10.06 8.06 -2.29
N LEU A 66 -10.06 6.93 -1.58
CA LEU A 66 -8.93 5.99 -1.51
C LEU A 66 -8.92 4.96 -2.64
N TYR A 67 -9.78 5.08 -3.64
CA TYR A 67 -9.85 4.12 -4.75
C TYR A 67 -10.15 2.68 -4.30
N LEU A 68 -10.85 2.52 -3.17
CA LEU A 68 -11.27 1.21 -2.65
C LEU A 68 -12.59 0.72 -3.27
N THR A 69 -13.26 1.54 -4.09
CA THR A 69 -14.49 1.14 -4.78
C THR A 69 -14.24 0.98 -6.28
N PRO A 70 -14.86 -0.01 -6.94
CA PRO A 70 -14.67 -0.22 -8.38
C PRO A 70 -15.03 1.01 -9.22
N ASP A 71 -16.07 1.73 -8.81
CA ASP A 71 -16.54 2.95 -9.47
C ASP A 71 -15.52 4.10 -9.35
N SER A 72 -14.86 4.27 -8.20
CA SER A 72 -13.81 5.28 -8.07
C SER A 72 -12.54 4.91 -8.83
N GLN A 73 -12.17 3.63 -8.87
CA GLN A 73 -11.07 3.14 -9.70
C GLN A 73 -11.33 3.41 -11.19
N LEU A 74 -12.54 3.11 -11.67
CA LEU A 74 -12.94 3.35 -13.05
C LEU A 74 -12.88 4.83 -13.41
N ARG A 75 -13.41 5.72 -12.57
CA ARG A 75 -13.38 7.18 -12.79
C ARG A 75 -11.96 7.75 -12.79
N ALA A 76 -11.08 7.21 -11.96
CA ALA A 76 -9.69 7.61 -11.89
C ALA A 76 -8.83 7.04 -13.04
N GLY A 77 -9.38 6.14 -13.86
CA GLY A 77 -8.64 5.46 -14.92
C GLY A 77 -7.59 4.48 -14.41
N ILE A 78 -7.74 4.00 -13.17
CA ILE A 78 -6.81 3.04 -12.55
C ILE A 78 -6.98 1.68 -13.23
N LYS A 79 -5.86 1.10 -13.67
CA LYS A 79 -5.81 -0.26 -14.22
C LYS A 79 -4.91 -1.10 -13.34
N ILE A 80 -5.52 -2.02 -12.59
CA ILE A 80 -4.78 -3.03 -11.83
C ILE A 80 -4.39 -4.13 -12.82
N VAL A 81 -3.10 -4.22 -13.11
CA VAL A 81 -2.53 -5.30 -13.91
C VAL A 81 -1.93 -6.32 -12.97
N SER A 82 -2.29 -7.59 -13.13
CA SER A 82 -1.51 -8.67 -12.51
C SER A 82 -0.14 -8.67 -13.18
N ALA A 83 0.93 -8.69 -12.39
CA ALA A 83 2.26 -8.86 -12.96
C ALA A 83 2.23 -10.14 -13.82
N PRO A 84 2.76 -10.14 -15.06
CA PRO A 84 3.01 -11.40 -15.74
C PRO A 84 3.90 -12.25 -14.83
N ASP A 85 3.72 -13.57 -14.79
CA ASP A 85 4.58 -14.51 -14.06
C ASP A 85 6.06 -14.19 -14.34
N ILE A 86 6.69 -13.37 -13.50
CA ILE A 86 8.11 -13.09 -13.60
C ILE A 86 8.76 -14.33 -12.97
N LYS A 87 8.97 -15.37 -13.79
CA LYS A 87 9.93 -16.41 -13.43
C LYS A 87 11.21 -15.70 -13.02
N ALA A 88 11.59 -15.87 -11.75
CA ALA A 88 12.75 -15.25 -11.16
C ALA A 88 13.92 -15.26 -12.15
N VAL A 89 14.35 -14.08 -12.57
CA VAL A 89 15.58 -13.97 -13.38
C VAL A 89 16.70 -14.40 -12.43
N PRO A 90 17.46 -15.47 -12.74
CA PRO A 90 18.54 -15.90 -11.87
C PRO A 90 19.54 -14.76 -11.74
N GLU A 91 19.86 -14.43 -10.50
CA GLU A 91 20.80 -13.39 -10.12
C GLU A 91 22.15 -13.67 -10.80
N VAL A 92 22.46 -12.93 -11.87
CA VAL A 92 23.80 -13.01 -12.48
C VAL A 92 24.74 -12.30 -11.53
N VAL A 93 25.35 -13.07 -10.63
CA VAL A 93 26.42 -12.60 -9.75
C VAL A 93 27.57 -12.13 -10.63
N ALA A 94 27.66 -10.82 -10.84
CA ALA A 94 28.80 -10.20 -11.49
C ALA A 94 30.04 -10.47 -10.64
N GLN A 95 30.89 -11.40 -11.08
CA GLN A 95 32.20 -11.59 -10.46
C GLN A 95 33.04 -10.35 -10.72
N VAL A 96 33.13 -9.48 -9.71
CA VAL A 96 34.06 -8.35 -9.71
C VAL A 96 35.47 -8.92 -9.68
N THR A 97 36.12 -8.98 -10.85
CA THR A 97 37.52 -9.38 -10.92
C THR A 97 38.35 -8.31 -10.21
N ASN A 98 39.02 -8.70 -9.14
CA ASN A 98 39.82 -7.81 -8.30
C ASN A 98 40.91 -7.13 -9.17
N ILE A 99 40.98 -5.80 -9.13
CA ILE A 99 41.95 -4.97 -9.88
C ILE A 99 43.40 -5.44 -9.64
N LYS A 100 43.68 -6.06 -8.49
CA LYS A 100 44.99 -6.63 -8.15
C LYS A 100 45.46 -7.72 -9.13
N ASP A 101 44.55 -8.47 -9.75
CA ASP A 101 44.91 -9.53 -10.72
C ASP A 101 45.36 -9.02 -12.09
N ARG A 102 45.05 -7.75 -12.43
CA ARG A 102 45.48 -7.14 -13.70
C ARG A 102 46.88 -6.54 -13.61
N LEU A 103 47.32 -6.15 -12.42
CA LEU A 103 48.61 -5.50 -12.18
C LEU A 103 49.81 -6.47 -12.15
N ASN A 104 49.60 -7.75 -11.80
CA ASN A 104 50.68 -8.74 -11.71
C ASN A 104 51.08 -9.41 -13.04
N ARG A 105 50.44 -9.08 -14.17
CA ARG A 105 50.76 -9.66 -15.49
C ARG A 105 51.71 -8.83 -16.34
N GLY A 106 52.22 -7.71 -15.83
CA GLY A 106 53.05 -6.75 -16.57
C GLY A 106 54.52 -6.67 -16.15
N SER A 107 55.05 -7.65 -15.42
CA SER A 107 56.45 -7.62 -14.95
C SER A 107 57.12 -8.97 -15.19
N ALA A 108 57.48 -9.22 -16.45
CA ALA A 108 58.46 -10.20 -16.87
C ALA A 108 59.27 -9.60 -18.03
#